data_AF-E5VJN0-F1
#
_entry.id   AF-E5VJN0-F1
#
_cell.length_a   1.000
_cell.length_b   1.000
_cell.length_c   1.000
_cell.angle_alpha   90.00
_cell.angle_beta   90.00
_cell.angle_gamma   90.00
#
_symmetry.space_group_name_H-M   'P 1'
#
loop_
_entity.id
_entity.type
_entity.pdbx_description
1 polymer ?
#
loop_
_entity_poly.entity_id
_entity_poly.type
_entity_poly.pdbx_seq_one_letter_code
_entity_poly.pdbx_strand_id
1 'polypeptide(L)'
;MIFHEIYSVYYQTVAKILEEALDHPLKQDEICNIIEKYAFSESILSIESALREQKWQLLKSDGTTIFKNDPSMPLTTIQKRWLKIYLPRSKNSFISR
;
A
#
# COMPACT_ATOMS: atom_id res chain seq x y z
N MET A 1 -2.28 1.40 17.80
CA MET A 1 -3.36 2.41 17.94
C MET A 1 -4.07 2.47 16.60
N ILE A 2 -5.40 2.54 16.59
CA ILE A 2 -6.25 2.44 15.39
C ILE A 2 -5.80 3.28 14.19
N PHE A 3 -5.14 4.42 14.43
CA PHE A 3 -4.60 5.29 13.38
C PHE A 3 -3.57 4.59 12.49
N HIS A 4 -2.63 3.82 13.05
CA HIS A 4 -1.64 3.11 12.22
C HIS A 4 -2.29 2.11 11.27
N GLU A 5 -3.40 1.50 11.67
CA GLU A 5 -4.19 0.59 10.86
C GLU A 5 -4.94 1.32 9.75
N ILE A 6 -5.51 2.49 10.03
CA ILE A 6 -6.16 3.33 9.01
C ILE A 6 -5.13 3.79 7.97
N TYR A 7 -3.94 4.23 8.40
CA TYR A 7 -2.83 4.55 7.50
C TYR A 7 -2.24 3.32 6.79
N SER A 8 -2.48 2.10 7.27
CA SER A 8 -2.00 0.91 6.55
C SER A 8 -2.76 0.71 5.24
N VAL A 9 -4.04 1.09 5.19
CA VAL A 9 -4.87 1.04 3.96
C VAL A 9 -4.32 1.99 2.89
N TYR A 10 -3.81 3.14 3.32
CA TYR A 10 -3.13 4.09 2.43
C TYR A 10 -1.93 3.44 1.73
N TYR A 11 -1.02 2.85 2.51
CA TYR A 11 0.16 2.19 1.95
C TYR A 11 -0.21 0.95 1.12
N GLN A 12 -1.28 0.23 1.49
CA GLN A 12 -1.79 -0.90 0.71
C GLN A 12 -2.31 -0.45 -0.65
N THR A 13 -2.99 0.68 -0.71
CA THR A 13 -3.49 1.24 -1.98
C THR A 13 -2.33 1.63 -2.89
N VAL A 14 -1.31 2.31 -2.34
CA VAL A 14 -0.10 2.66 -3.09
C VAL A 14 0.65 1.41 -3.56
N ALA A 15 0.78 0.39 -2.71
CA ALA A 15 1.39 -0.88 -3.08
C ALA A 15 0.64 -1.54 -4.26
N LYS A 16 -0.69 -1.51 -4.25
CA LYS A 16 -1.50 -2.04 -5.35
C LYS A 16 -1.31 -1.26 -6.65
N ILE A 17 -1.24 0.06 -6.59
CA ILE A 17 -0.91 0.89 -7.76
C ILE A 17 0.47 0.51 -8.32
N LEU A 18 1.45 0.27 -7.47
CA LEU A 18 2.79 -0.12 -7.91
C LEU A 18 2.85 -1.52 -8.50
N GLU A 19 2.09 -2.47 -7.94
CA GLU A 19 1.97 -3.85 -8.45
C GLU A 19 1.38 -3.87 -9.87
N GLU A 20 0.28 -3.14 -10.09
CA GLU A 20 -0.33 -3.04 -11.43
C GLU A 20 0.61 -2.32 -12.42
N ALA A 21 1.33 -1.29 -11.97
CA ALA A 21 2.31 -0.59 -12.79
C ALA A 21 3.60 -1.38 -13.08
N LEU A 22 3.82 -2.53 -12.44
CA LEU A 22 4.88 -3.50 -12.79
C LEU A 22 4.44 -4.40 -13.94
N ASP A 23 3.15 -4.73 -14.04
CA ASP A 23 2.60 -5.60 -15.10
C ASP A 23 2.42 -4.84 -16.42
N HIS A 24 1.88 -3.62 -16.35
CA HIS A 24 1.72 -2.76 -17.53
C HIS A 24 1.81 -1.27 -17.18
N PRO A 25 2.13 -0.38 -18.14
CA PRO A 25 2.06 1.05 -17.90
C PRO A 25 0.62 1.46 -17.55
N LEU A 26 0.45 2.11 -16.40
CA LEU A 26 -0.85 2.54 -15.92
C LEU A 26 -1.27 3.88 -16.54
N LYS A 27 -2.55 3.96 -16.94
CA LYS A 27 -3.18 5.24 -17.29
C LYS A 27 -3.70 5.94 -16.04
N GLN A 28 -3.84 7.26 -16.12
CA GLN A 28 -4.36 8.09 -15.04
C GLN A 28 -5.73 7.60 -14.52
N ASP A 29 -6.63 7.21 -15.44
CA ASP A 29 -7.97 6.73 -15.11
C ASP A 29 -7.94 5.41 -14.32
N GLU A 30 -6.98 4.53 -14.61
CA GLU A 30 -6.81 3.26 -13.90
C GLU A 30 -6.30 3.49 -12.48
N ILE A 31 -5.38 4.45 -12.30
CA ILE A 31 -4.91 4.88 -10.99
C ILE A 31 -6.08 5.41 -10.16
N CYS A 32 -6.93 6.27 -10.74
CA CYS A 32 -8.12 6.78 -10.05
C CYS A 32 -9.08 5.64 -9.65
N ASN A 33 -9.34 4.68 -10.54
CA ASN A 33 -10.19 3.52 -10.25
C ASN A 33 -9.63 2.67 -9.09
N ILE A 34 -8.31 2.46 -9.04
CA ILE A 34 -7.66 1.71 -7.94
C ILE A 34 -7.79 2.50 -6.63
N ILE A 35 -7.58 3.81 -6.66
CA ILE A 35 -7.72 4.67 -5.48
C ILE A 35 -9.17 4.64 -4.97
N GLU A 36 -10.17 4.81 -5.82
CA GLU A 36 -11.58 4.75 -5.43
C GLU A 36 -11.97 3.39 -4.83
N LYS A 37 -11.38 2.31 -5.34
CA LYS A 37 -11.71 0.94 -4.90
C LYS A 37 -11.08 0.55 -3.58
N TYR A 38 -9.85 1.02 -3.29
CA TYR A 38 -9.05 0.54 -2.16
C TYR A 38 -8.73 1.61 -1.11
N ALA A 39 -8.71 2.89 -1.46
CA ALA A 39 -8.40 3.94 -0.51
C ALA A 39 -9.58 4.24 0.42
N PHE A 40 -9.26 4.60 1.65
CA PHE A 40 -10.24 5.18 2.56
C PHE A 40 -10.65 6.57 2.06
N SER A 41 -11.92 6.95 2.15
CA SER A 41 -12.45 8.14 1.45
C SER A 41 -11.68 9.45 1.71
N GLU A 42 -11.17 9.66 2.93
CA GLU A 42 -10.34 10.85 3.23
C GLU A 42 -8.94 10.81 2.60
N SER A 43 -8.41 9.61 2.33
CA SER A 43 -7.09 9.42 1.72
C SER A 43 -7.08 9.51 0.19
N ILE A 44 -8.24 9.42 -0.47
CA ILE A 44 -8.37 9.47 -1.94
C ILE A 44 -7.73 10.74 -2.51
N LEU A 45 -8.12 11.89 -1.97
CA LEU A 45 -7.69 13.22 -2.44
C LEU A 45 -6.17 13.45 -2.25
N SER A 46 -5.59 12.87 -1.20
CA SER A 46 -4.16 13.02 -0.91
C SER A 46 -3.28 12.16 -1.83
N ILE A 47 -3.70 10.91 -2.10
CA ILE A 47 -2.96 9.99 -2.98
C ILE A 47 -3.04 10.48 -4.42
N GLU A 48 -4.24 10.85 -4.88
CA GLU A 48 -4.45 11.34 -6.24
C GLU A 48 -3.63 12.61 -6.52
N SER A 49 -3.71 13.61 -5.63
CA SER A 49 -2.95 14.87 -5.78
C SER A 49 -1.44 14.64 -5.78
N ALA A 50 -0.92 13.80 -4.88
CA ALA A 50 0.51 13.52 -4.81
C ALA A 50 1.05 12.76 -6.04
N LEU A 51 0.25 11.85 -6.62
CA LEU A 51 0.61 11.14 -7.85
C LEU A 51 0.49 12.05 -9.09
N ARG A 52 -0.57 12.87 -9.17
CA ARG A 52 -0.79 13.79 -10.29
C ARG A 52 0.24 14.92 -10.34
N GLU A 53 0.64 15.43 -9.18
CA GLU A 53 1.70 16.44 -9.06
C GLU A 53 3.12 15.84 -9.19
N GLN A 54 3.23 14.52 -9.43
CA GLN A 54 4.50 13.78 -9.46
C GLN A 54 5.39 14.02 -8.22
N LYS A 55 4.80 14.43 -7.09
CA LYS A 55 5.53 14.78 -5.86
C LYS A 55 6.35 13.62 -5.32
N TRP A 56 5.87 12.39 -5.47
CA TRP A 56 6.57 11.20 -4.98
C TRP A 56 7.44 10.51 -6.02
N GLN A 57 7.34 10.89 -7.30
CA GLN A 57 8.13 10.32 -8.40
C GLN A 57 8.13 8.77 -8.45
N LEU A 58 7.08 8.11 -7.96
CA LEU A 58 7.00 6.65 -7.93
C LEU A 58 6.68 6.05 -9.30
N LEU A 59 5.99 6.82 -10.13
CA LEU A 59 5.62 6.51 -11.50
C LEU A 59 6.25 7.55 -12.43
N LYS A 60 6.73 7.11 -13.59
CA LYS A 60 7.12 8.02 -14.68
C LYS A 60 5.86 8.59 -15.34
N SER A 61 6.02 9.67 -16.11
CA SER A 61 4.96 10.24 -16.97
C SER A 61 4.32 9.21 -17.90
N ASP A 62 5.06 8.15 -18.22
CA ASP A 62 4.65 7.08 -19.14
C ASP A 62 3.88 5.95 -18.42
N GLY A 63 3.61 6.08 -17.11
CA GLY A 63 2.84 5.11 -16.33
C GLY A 63 3.63 3.90 -15.81
N THR A 64 4.92 3.80 -16.14
CA THR A 64 5.81 2.74 -15.66
C THR A 64 6.37 3.07 -14.27
N THR A 65 6.49 2.08 -13.39
CA THR A 65 7.21 2.24 -12.12
C THR A 65 8.72 2.39 -12.32
N ILE A 66 9.39 3.01 -11.34
CA ILE A 66 10.85 3.01 -11.23
C ILE A 66 11.35 1.74 -10.53
N PHE A 67 10.45 1.04 -9.82
CA PHE A 67 10.76 -0.13 -9.03
C PHE A 67 10.82 -1.38 -9.90
N LYS A 68 11.69 -2.34 -9.53
CA LYS A 68 11.79 -3.65 -10.18
C LYS A 68 11.18 -4.79 -9.36
N ASN A 69 10.86 -4.53 -8.10
CA ASN A 69 10.41 -5.54 -7.14
C ASN A 69 9.01 -5.20 -6.64
N ASP A 70 8.25 -6.24 -6.34
CA ASP A 70 6.93 -6.11 -5.74
C ASP A 70 6.99 -5.45 -4.36
N PRO A 71 6.04 -4.54 -4.06
CA PRO A 71 5.94 -3.92 -2.76
C PRO A 71 5.51 -4.95 -1.69
N SER A 72 6.38 -5.24 -0.73
CA SER A 72 6.06 -6.10 0.42
C SER A 72 5.36 -5.30 1.52
N MET A 73 4.12 -5.65 1.84
CA MET A 73 3.34 -4.98 2.90
C MET A 73 3.56 -5.62 4.28
N PRO A 74 4.08 -4.90 5.29
CA PRO A 74 4.21 -5.42 6.64
C PRO A 74 2.83 -5.52 7.32
N LEU A 75 2.65 -6.56 8.15
CA LEU A 75 1.42 -6.75 8.92
C LEU A 75 1.19 -5.60 9.91
N THR A 76 -0.08 -5.21 10.05
CA THR A 76 -0.48 -4.18 11.02
C THR A 76 -0.29 -4.67 12.46
N THR A 77 -0.32 -3.74 13.41
CA THR A 77 -0.17 -4.07 14.83
C THR A 77 -1.34 -4.94 15.31
N ILE A 78 -2.56 -4.63 14.86
CA ILE A 78 -3.74 -5.44 15.15
C ILE A 78 -3.60 -6.85 14.55
N GLN A 79 -3.20 -6.98 13.29
CA GLN A 79 -2.97 -8.29 12.65
C GLN A 79 -1.92 -9.12 13.40
N LYS A 80 -0.80 -8.50 13.79
CA LYS A 80 0.24 -9.15 14.61
C LYS A 80 -0.30 -9.62 15.97
N ARG A 81 -1.14 -8.80 16.62
CA ARG A 81 -1.78 -9.15 17.91
C ARG A 81 -2.78 -10.30 17.77
N TRP A 82 -3.54 -10.33 16.68
CA TRP A 82 -4.42 -11.45 16.36
C TRP A 82 -3.64 -12.74 16.10
N LEU A 83 -2.59 -12.69 15.29
CA LEU A 83 -1.71 -13.85 15.06
C LEU A 83 -1.12 -14.40 16.35
N LYS A 84 -0.77 -13.53 17.30
CA LYS A 84 -0.25 -13.92 18.61
C LYS A 84 -1.25 -14.74 19.45
N ILE A 85 -2.55 -14.59 19.22
CA ILE A 85 -3.59 -15.39 19.90
C ILE A 85 -3.63 -16.80 19.30
N TYR A 86 -3.53 -16.92 17.98
CA TYR A 86 -3.63 -18.20 17.28
C TYR A 86 -2.32 -19.01 17.28
N LEU A 87 -1.16 -18.35 17.34
CA LEU A 87 0.14 -19.02 17.33
C LEU A 87 0.60 -19.38 18.75
N PRO A 88 0.83 -20.68 19.05
CA PRO A 88 1.37 -21.08 20.34
C PRO A 88 2.77 -20.49 20.56
N ARG A 89 3.06 -20.15 21.82
CA ARG A 89 4.23 -19.36 22.25
C ARG A 89 5.59 -19.89 21.77
N SER A 90 5.70 -21.16 21.39
CA SER A 90 6.96 -21.81 20.95
C SER A 90 7.47 -21.37 19.58
N LYS A 91 6.65 -20.73 18.73
CA LYS A 91 7.06 -20.25 17.38
C LYS A 91 7.26 -18.72 17.28
N ASN A 92 7.08 -17.98 18.38
CA ASN A 92 7.01 -16.51 18.36
C ASN A 92 8.36 -15.76 18.43
N SER A 93 9.51 -16.47 18.38
CA SER A 93 10.84 -15.82 18.40
C SER A 93 11.18 -15.01 17.15
N PHE A 94 10.37 -15.09 16.09
CA PHE A 94 10.63 -14.45 14.79
C PHE A 94 9.89 -13.12 14.54
N ILE A 95 8.95 -12.72 15.41
CA ILE A 95 8.08 -11.54 15.15
C ILE A 95 8.47 -10.34 16.05
N SER A 96 9.65 -10.36 16.66
CA SER A 96 10.10 -9.31 17.57
C SER A 96 11.54 -8.90 17.29
N ARG A 97 11.79 -8.28 16.14
CA ARG A 97 12.88 -7.33 15.90
C ARG A 97 12.41 -6.26 14.92
#